data_AF-A0A8T1AZI2-F1
#
_entry.id   AF-A0A8T1AZI2-F1
#
_cell.length_a   1.000
_cell.length_b   1.000
_cell.length_c   1.000
_cell.angle_alpha   90.00
_cell.angle_beta   90.00
_cell.angle_gamma   90.00
#
_symmetry.space_group_name_H-M   'P 1'
#
loop_
_entity.id
_entity.type
_entity.pdbx_description
1 polymer ?
#
loop_
_entity_poly.entity_id
_entity_poly.type
_entity_poly.pdbx_seq_one_letter_code
_entity_poly.pdbx_strand_id
1 'polypeptide(L)'
;MKYALAKFRVYLLGRGPFVVYTDHASLRTAVKSPHISQRMAIWLSLFAEYDFRVEYKPGTLNVVADALSRRPDYAVKTADANRIGVERVSAPSSSLINDVKAAYASDADAKQLLSYASAPSDEARRKLAPHLRARAHRYRVHEGLLLYAQWTTM
;
A
#
# COMPACT_ATOMS: atom_id res chain seq x y z
N MET A 1 7.70 -8.29 -14.66
CA MET A 1 8.01 -9.13 -15.84
C MET A 1 8.16 -8.30 -17.12
N LYS A 2 7.13 -7.61 -17.64
CA LYS A 2 7.22 -6.86 -18.92
C LYS A 2 8.48 -5.99 -19.06
N TYR A 3 8.73 -5.12 -18.09
CA TYR A 3 9.88 -4.22 -18.14
C TYR A 3 11.22 -4.98 -18.26
N ALA A 4 11.37 -6.08 -17.52
CA ALA A 4 12.58 -6.90 -17.59
C ALA A 4 12.75 -7.53 -18.98
N LEU A 5 11.70 -8.13 -19.54
CA LEU A 5 11.75 -8.73 -20.88
C LEU A 5 12.10 -7.69 -21.95
N ALA A 6 11.49 -6.50 -21.90
CA ALA A 6 11.80 -5.42 -22.82
C ALA A 6 13.25 -4.93 -22.68
N LYS A 7 13.73 -4.74 -21.44
CA LYS A 7 15.10 -4.26 -21.16
C LYS A 7 16.17 -5.25 -21.62
N PHE A 8 15.91 -6.54 -21.46
CA PHE A 8 16.84 -7.60 -21.84
C PHE A 8 16.52 -8.22 -23.22
N ARG A 9 15.66 -7.60 -24.02
CA ARG A 9 15.19 -8.14 -25.31
C ARG A 9 16.33 -8.56 -26.23
N VAL A 10 17.40 -7.78 -26.30
CA VAL A 10 18.59 -8.06 -27.14
C VAL A 10 19.27 -9.39 -26.76
N TYR A 11 19.16 -9.80 -25.50
CA TYR A 11 19.76 -11.04 -25.01
C TYR A 11 18.81 -12.24 -25.03
N LEU A 12 17.50 -11.98 -24.89
CA LEU A 12 16.49 -13.01 -24.68
C LEU A 12 15.79 -13.43 -25.97
N LEU A 13 15.67 -12.53 -26.95
CA LEU A 13 14.94 -12.82 -28.18
C LEU A 13 15.74 -13.77 -29.08
N GLY A 14 15.13 -14.89 -29.47
CA GLY A 14 15.69 -15.85 -30.43
C GLY A 14 16.88 -16.68 -29.93
N ARG A 15 17.26 -16.58 -28.65
CA ARG A 15 18.42 -17.30 -28.07
C ARG A 15 18.08 -18.66 -27.41
N GLY A 16 16.84 -19.12 -27.54
CA GLY A 16 16.36 -20.38 -26.96
C GLY A 16 15.67 -20.21 -25.60
N PRO A 17 15.18 -21.31 -25.00
CA PRO A 17 14.36 -21.27 -23.80
C PRO A 17 15.14 -20.77 -22.58
N PHE A 18 14.53 -19.87 -21.81
CA PHE A 18 15.08 -19.38 -20.54
C PHE A 18 14.06 -19.46 -19.38
N VAL A 19 14.55 -19.30 -18.14
CA VAL A 19 13.71 -19.37 -16.93
C VAL A 19 13.59 -17.99 -16.30
N VAL A 20 12.36 -17.60 -15.97
CA VAL A 20 12.06 -16.38 -15.21
C VAL A 20 11.64 -16.76 -13.80
N TYR A 21 12.49 -16.44 -12.83
CA TYR A 21 12.18 -16.55 -11.41
C TYR A 21 11.37 -15.34 -10.93
N THR A 22 10.22 -15.58 -10.32
CA THR A 22 9.37 -14.51 -9.76
C THR A 22 8.70 -14.96 -8.47
N ASP A 23 8.55 -14.02 -7.55
CA ASP A 23 7.71 -14.14 -6.36
C ASP A 23 6.22 -13.95 -6.63
N HIS A 24 5.83 -13.77 -7.90
CA HIS A 24 4.43 -13.62 -8.28
C HIS A 24 3.85 -14.96 -8.76
N ALA A 25 3.32 -15.75 -7.82
CA ALA A 25 2.81 -17.11 -8.07
C ALA A 25 1.69 -17.19 -9.15
N SER A 26 0.84 -16.17 -9.23
CA SER A 26 -0.26 -16.10 -10.22
C SER A 26 0.22 -16.15 -11.66
N LEU A 27 1.46 -15.70 -11.91
CA LEU A 27 2.04 -15.65 -13.25
C LEU A 27 2.38 -17.03 -13.81
N ARG A 28 2.52 -18.03 -12.92
CA ARG A 28 2.75 -19.44 -13.30
C ARG A 28 1.55 -20.02 -14.06
N THR A 29 0.34 -19.62 -13.68
CA THR A 29 -0.91 -20.13 -14.25
C THR A 29 -1.55 -19.15 -15.23
N ALA A 30 -1.12 -17.89 -15.25
CA ALA A 30 -1.65 -16.86 -16.15
C ALA A 30 -1.59 -17.27 -17.64
N VAL A 31 -0.53 -17.96 -18.06
CA VAL A 31 -0.37 -18.45 -19.45
C VAL A 31 -1.35 -19.59 -19.79
N LYS A 32 -1.83 -20.34 -18.80
CA LYS A 32 -2.68 -21.52 -18.98
C LYS A 32 -4.16 -21.26 -18.63
N SER A 33 -4.50 -20.05 -18.22
CA SER A 33 -5.86 -19.73 -17.77
C SER A 33 -6.81 -19.57 -18.97
N PRO A 34 -7.99 -20.23 -18.98
CA PRO A 34 -8.96 -20.12 -20.07
C PRO A 34 -9.69 -18.76 -20.11
N HIS A 35 -9.70 -18.04 -18.99
CA HIS A 35 -10.37 -16.75 -18.87
C HIS A 35 -9.38 -15.67 -18.43
N ILE A 36 -8.90 -14.90 -19.41
CA ILE A 36 -7.96 -13.81 -19.19
C ILE A 36 -8.63 -12.46 -19.40
N SER A 37 -8.26 -11.47 -18.60
CA SER A 37 -8.69 -10.09 -18.83
C SER A 37 -8.04 -9.54 -20.10
N GLN A 38 -8.67 -8.54 -20.75
CA GLN A 38 -8.12 -7.89 -21.95
C GLN A 38 -6.69 -7.37 -21.71
N ARG A 39 -6.44 -6.80 -20.53
CA ARG A 39 -5.10 -6.34 -20.14
C ARG A 39 -4.11 -7.51 -20.09
N MET A 40 -4.51 -8.65 -19.53
CA MET A 40 -3.68 -9.86 -19.50
C MET A 40 -3.43 -10.42 -20.90
N ALA A 41 -4.42 -10.39 -21.80
CA ALA A 41 -4.23 -10.79 -23.20
C ALA A 41 -3.15 -9.96 -23.88
N ILE A 42 -3.16 -8.63 -23.73
CA ILE A 42 -2.10 -7.74 -24.26
C ILE A 42 -0.73 -8.13 -23.70
N TRP A 43 -0.65 -8.43 -22.40
CA TRP A 43 0.60 -8.88 -21.78
C TRP A 43 1.07 -10.21 -22.34
N LEU A 44 0.18 -11.19 -22.49
CA LEU A 44 0.50 -12.50 -23.02
C LEU A 44 0.93 -12.44 -24.49
N SER A 45 0.31 -11.58 -25.31
CA SER A 45 0.76 -11.34 -26.68
C SER A 45 2.19 -10.80 -26.74
N LEU A 46 2.54 -9.87 -25.85
CA LEU A 46 3.93 -9.39 -25.72
C LEU A 46 4.89 -10.47 -25.24
N PHE A 47 4.44 -11.38 -24.39
CA PHE A 47 5.26 -12.47 -23.86
C PHE A 47 5.43 -13.61 -24.87
N ALA A 48 4.51 -13.78 -25.82
CA ALA A 48 4.57 -14.82 -26.84
C ALA A 48 5.79 -14.70 -27.79
N GLU A 49 6.42 -13.53 -27.86
CA GLU A 49 7.68 -13.33 -28.60
C GLU A 49 8.88 -14.05 -27.95
N TYR A 50 8.76 -14.46 -26.69
CA TYR A 50 9.86 -15.03 -25.90
C TYR A 50 9.58 -16.49 -25.55
N ASP A 51 10.60 -17.34 -25.69
CA ASP A 51 10.55 -18.72 -25.22
C ASP A 51 11.03 -18.79 -23.76
N PHE A 52 10.11 -18.77 -22.80
CA PHE A 52 10.45 -18.86 -21.38
C PHE A 52 9.50 -19.70 -20.54
N ARG A 53 10.02 -20.16 -19.41
CA ARG A 53 9.26 -20.82 -18.35
C ARG A 53 9.27 -19.97 -17.09
N VAL A 54 8.15 -19.92 -16.39
CA VAL A 54 8.02 -19.16 -15.13
C VAL A 54 8.16 -20.11 -13.95
N GLU A 55 9.15 -19.85 -13.10
CA GLU A 55 9.35 -20.56 -11.84
C GLU A 55 9.08 -19.64 -10.66
N TYR A 56 8.28 -20.13 -9.71
CA TYR A 56 8.00 -19.38 -8.49
C TYR A 56 9.19 -19.47 -7.54
N LYS A 57 9.63 -18.30 -7.07
CA LYS A 57 10.66 -18.18 -6.03
C LYS A 57 10.08 -17.32 -4.90
N PRO A 58 9.94 -17.84 -3.67
CA PRO A 58 9.45 -17.06 -2.54
C PRO A 58 10.18 -15.74 -2.38
N GLY A 59 9.46 -14.66 -2.05
CA GLY A 59 10.03 -13.33 -1.87
C GLY A 59 11.18 -13.29 -0.85
N THR A 60 11.11 -14.13 0.19
CA THR A 60 12.17 -14.32 1.19
C THR A 60 13.49 -14.81 0.60
N LEU A 61 13.46 -15.55 -0.51
CA LEU A 61 14.64 -16.02 -1.24
C LEU A 61 14.99 -15.08 -2.41
N ASN A 62 14.11 -14.15 -2.76
CA ASN A 62 14.27 -13.22 -3.87
C ASN A 62 14.85 -11.86 -3.44
N VAL A 63 15.68 -11.86 -2.37
CA VAL A 63 16.20 -10.67 -1.69
C VAL A 63 16.89 -9.70 -2.64
N VAL A 64 17.71 -10.19 -3.58
CA VAL A 64 18.44 -9.33 -4.53
C VAL A 64 17.48 -8.59 -5.47
N ALA A 65 16.50 -9.29 -6.03
CA ALA A 65 15.52 -8.67 -6.92
C ALA A 65 14.61 -7.70 -6.16
N ASP A 66 14.21 -8.05 -4.92
CA ASP A 66 13.42 -7.18 -4.05
C ASP A 66 14.19 -5.90 -3.72
N ALA A 67 15.44 -6.01 -3.26
CA ALA A 67 16.31 -4.87 -2.95
C ALA A 67 16.52 -3.96 -4.16
N LEU A 68 16.80 -4.53 -5.34
CA LEU A 68 16.96 -3.75 -6.57
C LEU A 68 15.66 -3.07 -7.02
N SER A 69 14.50 -3.72 -6.81
CA SER A 69 13.20 -3.15 -7.18
C SER A 69 12.73 -2.02 -6.26
N ARG A 70 13.23 -1.98 -5.01
CA ARG A 70 12.87 -0.98 -3.99
C ARG A 70 13.88 0.16 -3.85
N ARG A 71 14.86 0.21 -4.74
CA ARG A 71 15.88 1.25 -4.73
C ARG A 71 15.26 2.65 -4.92
N PRO A 72 15.51 3.60 -4.00
CA PRO A 72 14.86 4.91 -4.02
C PRO A 72 15.28 5.75 -5.24
N ASP A 73 16.46 5.51 -5.80
CA ASP A 73 16.94 6.14 -7.03
C ASP A 73 16.22 5.65 -8.30
N TYR A 74 15.58 4.48 -8.24
CA TYR A 74 14.73 3.94 -9.32
C TYR A 74 13.25 4.31 -9.19
N ALA A 75 12.85 5.00 -8.11
CA ALA A 75 11.52 5.58 -8.05
C ALA A 75 11.37 6.52 -9.25
N VAL A 76 10.58 6.07 -10.23
CA VAL A 76 10.32 6.85 -11.44
C VAL A 76 9.84 8.22 -10.96
N LYS A 77 10.53 9.29 -11.36
CA LYS A 77 9.99 10.65 -11.34
C LYS A 77 8.84 10.68 -12.34
N THR A 78 7.78 9.91 -12.12
CA THR A 78 6.54 10.20 -12.80
C THR A 78 6.07 11.49 -12.17
N ALA A 79 6.21 12.59 -12.91
CA ALA A 79 5.43 13.78 -12.68
C ALA A 79 3.96 13.41 -12.97
N ASP A 80 3.36 12.58 -12.13
CA ASP A 80 1.94 12.27 -12.15
C ASP A 80 1.28 13.33 -11.28
N ALA A 81 0.69 14.34 -11.91
CA ALA A 81 -0.07 15.43 -11.28
C ALA A 81 -1.32 14.97 -10.48
N ASN A 82 -1.42 13.67 -10.14
CA ASN A 82 -2.56 13.08 -9.46
C ASN A 82 -2.21 11.98 -8.43
N ARG A 83 -0.95 11.86 -8.00
CA ARG A 83 -0.62 11.01 -6.83
C ARG A 83 -0.77 11.83 -5.55
N ILE A 84 -1.83 11.58 -4.78
CA ILE A 84 -1.78 11.75 -3.32
C ILE A 84 -0.73 10.76 -2.84
N GLY A 85 0.51 11.24 -2.67
CA GLY A 85 1.60 10.46 -2.13
C GLY A 85 1.29 10.14 -0.67
N VAL A 86 0.91 8.90 -0.38
CA VAL A 86 1.08 8.37 0.97
C VAL A 86 2.57 8.06 1.13
N GLU A 87 3.33 9.12 1.38
CA GLU A 87 4.67 9.02 1.90
C GLU A 87 4.52 8.39 3.30
N ARG A 88 4.92 7.12 3.45
CA ARG A 88 5.06 6.53 4.79
C ARG A 88 6.30 7.14 5.43
N VAL A 89 6.20 8.40 5.82
CA VAL A 89 7.13 8.98 6.78
C VAL A 89 6.79 8.30 8.11
N SER A 90 7.74 7.56 8.68
CA SER A 90 7.55 6.88 9.97
C SER A 90 7.25 7.84 11.13
N ALA A 91 7.33 9.15 10.90
CA ALA A 91 6.71 10.18 11.72
C ALA A 91 6.08 11.24 10.80
N PRO A 92 4.81 11.61 10.97
CA PRO A 92 4.24 12.71 10.21
C PRO A 92 5.08 13.98 10.42
N SER A 93 5.26 14.78 9.36
CA SER A 93 5.97 16.05 9.48
C SER A 93 5.28 16.95 10.51
N SER A 94 6.06 17.78 11.21
CA SER A 94 5.52 18.69 12.23
C SER A 94 4.47 19.65 11.67
N SER A 95 4.58 20.05 10.40
CA SER A 95 3.57 20.86 9.71
C SER A 95 2.23 20.11 9.57
N LEU A 96 2.25 18.86 9.12
CA LEU A 96 1.04 18.05 8.96
C LEU A 96 0.34 17.81 10.31
N ILE A 97 1.10 17.55 11.37
CA ILE A 97 0.56 17.39 12.73
C ILE A 97 -0.21 18.65 13.15
N ASN A 98 0.34 19.82 12.88
CA ASN A 98 -0.28 21.10 13.22
C ASN A 98 -1.56 21.35 12.39
N ASP A 99 -1.53 21.02 11.10
CA ASP A 99 -2.69 21.16 10.22
C ASP A 99 -3.85 20.24 10.68
N VAL A 100 -3.54 19.01 11.08
CA VAL A 100 -4.52 18.07 11.63
C VAL A 100 -5.12 18.59 12.93
N LYS A 101 -4.29 19.15 13.83
CA LYS A 101 -4.77 19.78 15.07
C LYS A 101 -5.67 20.98 14.80
N ALA A 102 -5.33 21.79 13.81
CA ALA A 102 -6.16 22.93 13.40
C ALA A 102 -7.50 22.48 12.82
N ALA A 103 -7.52 21.40 12.04
CA ALA A 103 -8.73 20.84 11.44
C ALA A 103 -9.74 20.34 12.50
N TYR A 104 -9.29 19.90 13.68
CA TYR A 104 -10.19 19.53 14.78
C TYR A 104 -11.09 20.69 15.22
N ALA A 105 -10.68 21.95 15.02
CA ALA A 105 -11.52 23.11 15.31
C ALA A 105 -12.72 23.25 14.35
N SER A 106 -12.72 22.58 13.21
CA SER A 106 -13.84 22.55 12.26
C SER A 106 -14.70 21.28 12.35
N ASP A 107 -14.19 20.21 12.95
CA ASP A 107 -14.87 18.91 13.02
C ASP A 107 -15.68 18.77 14.33
N ALA A 108 -16.99 18.58 14.20
CA ALA A 108 -17.90 18.46 15.34
C ALA A 108 -17.66 17.18 16.16
N ASP A 109 -17.33 16.07 15.50
CA ASP A 109 -17.08 14.78 16.16
C ASP A 109 -15.74 14.80 16.89
N ALA A 110 -14.70 15.35 16.24
CA ALA A 110 -13.38 15.51 16.85
C ALA A 110 -13.44 16.34 18.14
N LYS A 111 -14.20 17.45 18.15
CA LYS A 111 -14.42 18.27 19.35
C LYS A 111 -15.05 17.49 20.49
N GLN A 112 -16.09 16.71 20.19
CA GLN A 112 -16.77 15.88 21.19
C GLN A 112 -15.80 14.85 21.78
N LEU A 113 -15.02 14.17 20.95
CA LEU A 113 -14.05 13.18 21.40
C LEU A 113 -12.90 13.80 22.20
N LEU A 114 -12.40 14.98 21.81
CA LEU A 114 -11.38 15.72 22.56
C LEU A 114 -11.90 16.18 23.93
N SER A 115 -13.14 16.68 24.00
CA SER A 115 -13.78 17.07 25.27
C SER A 115 -14.06 15.89 26.20
N TYR A 116 -14.36 14.71 25.65
CA TYR A 116 -14.53 13.50 26.42
C TYR A 116 -13.18 12.96 26.93
N ALA A 117 -12.14 13.01 26.10
CA ALA A 117 -10.82 12.50 26.43
C ALA A 117 -10.10 13.32 27.52
N SER A 118 -10.44 14.61 27.69
CA SER A 118 -9.90 15.43 28.79
C SER A 118 -10.47 15.05 30.17
N ALA A 119 -11.70 14.51 30.22
CA ALA A 119 -12.35 14.05 31.45
C ALA A 119 -13.28 12.85 31.16
N PRO A 120 -12.72 11.64 31.00
CA PRO A 120 -13.52 10.46 30.65
C PRO A 120 -14.38 10.02 31.84
N SER A 121 -15.70 10.15 31.69
CA SER A 121 -16.72 9.72 32.65
C SER A 121 -17.93 9.14 31.91
N ASP A 122 -18.70 8.28 32.56
CA ASP A 122 -19.93 7.73 31.97
C ASP A 122 -20.97 8.81 31.65
N GLU A 123 -21.03 9.88 32.44
CA GLU A 123 -21.87 11.03 32.14
C GLU A 123 -21.39 11.78 30.90
N ALA A 124 -20.08 11.98 30.77
CA ALA A 124 -19.48 12.59 29.59
C ALA A 124 -19.67 11.71 28.34
N ARG A 125 -19.59 10.39 28.49
CA ARG A 125 -19.85 9.42 27.41
C ARG A 125 -21.29 9.48 26.95
N ARG A 126 -22.26 9.66 27.85
CA ARG A 126 -23.69 9.82 27.49
C ARG A 126 -23.97 11.12 26.74
N LYS A 127 -23.15 12.16 26.92
CA LYS A 127 -23.27 13.43 26.19
C LYS A 127 -22.76 13.37 24.74
N LEU A 128 -21.96 12.35 24.38
CA LEU A 128 -21.48 12.14 23.01
C LEU A 128 -22.63 11.83 22.04
N ALA A 129 -22.45 12.10 20.75
CA ALA A 129 -23.35 11.67 19.71
C ALA A 129 -23.46 10.12 19.65
N PRO A 130 -24.64 9.55 19.29
CA PRO A 130 -24.89 8.11 19.36
C PRO A 130 -23.85 7.24 18.64
N HIS A 131 -23.38 7.67 17.47
CA HIS A 131 -22.37 6.96 16.67
C HIS A 131 -20.98 6.96 17.32
N LEU A 132 -20.70 7.94 18.18
CA LEU A 132 -19.43 8.06 18.91
C LEU A 132 -19.45 7.27 20.23
N ARG A 133 -20.59 7.17 20.92
CA ARG A 133 -20.72 6.49 22.23
C ARG A 133 -20.19 5.06 22.24
N ALA A 134 -20.52 4.31 21.18
CA ALA A 134 -20.14 2.90 21.03
C ALA A 134 -18.62 2.76 20.83
N ARG A 135 -17.97 3.75 20.23
CA ARG A 135 -16.56 3.70 19.81
C ARG A 135 -15.64 4.60 20.62
N ALA A 136 -16.18 5.41 21.55
CA ALA A 136 -15.43 6.38 22.37
C ALA A 136 -14.23 5.75 23.09
N HIS A 137 -14.40 4.52 23.61
CA HIS A 137 -13.34 3.76 24.28
C HIS A 137 -12.15 3.38 23.38
N ARG A 138 -12.32 3.44 22.05
CA ARG A 138 -11.26 3.14 21.07
C ARG A 138 -10.42 4.34 20.72
N TYR A 139 -10.81 5.53 21.15
CA TYR A 139 -10.03 6.74 20.90
C TYR A 139 -9.22 7.12 22.15
N ARG A 140 -7.99 7.57 21.93
CA ARG A 140 -7.10 8.10 22.97
C ARG A 140 -6.45 9.37 22.47
N VAL A 141 -6.19 10.32 23.35
CA VAL A 141 -5.50 11.57 23.00
C VAL A 141 -4.06 11.49 23.49
N HIS A 142 -3.13 11.79 22.60
CA HIS A 142 -1.69 11.86 22.91
C HIS A 142 -1.12 13.10 22.23
N GLU A 143 -0.47 14.00 23.00
CA GLU A 143 0.11 15.25 22.45
C GLU A 143 -0.89 16.07 21.63
N GLY A 144 -2.17 16.08 22.02
CA GLY A 144 -3.25 16.78 21.32
C GLY A 144 -3.71 16.13 20.02
N LEU A 145 -3.27 14.91 19.70
CA LEU A 145 -3.72 14.12 18.55
C LEU A 145 -4.71 13.04 18.98
N LEU A 146 -5.79 12.89 18.21
CA LEU A 146 -6.77 11.83 18.42
C LEU A 146 -6.29 10.54 17.73
N LEU A 147 -5.92 9.54 18.52
CA LEU A 147 -5.46 8.24 18.05
C LEU A 147 -6.56 7.20 18.16
N TYR A 148 -6.63 6.31 17.18
CA TYR A 148 -7.56 5.18 17.18
C TYR A 148 -6.83 3.88 17.53
N ALA A 149 -7.17 3.27 18.66
CA ALA A 149 -6.65 1.99 19.10
C ALA A 149 -7.55 0.86 18.55
N GLN A 150 -7.03 0.11 17.57
CA GLN A 150 -7.56 -1.22 17.24
C GLN A 150 -6.87 -2.24 18.13
N TRP A 151 -7.64 -3.15 18.72
CA TRP A 151 -7.09 -4.30 19.43
C TRP A 151 -6.26 -5.12 18.45
N THR A 152 -4.95 -5.21 18.69
CA THR A 152 -4.10 -6.22 18.07
C THR A 152 -4.41 -7.53 18.76
N THR A 153 -5.29 -8.35 18.18
CA THR A 153 -5.30 -9.78 18.48
C THR A 153 -3.96 -10.34 18.00
N MET A 154 -3.14 -10.80 18.95
CA MET A 154 -1.98 -11.67 18.69
C MET A 154 -2.45 -12.97 18.03
#